data_AF-A0A1J7I6C2-F1
#
_entry.id   AF-A0A1J7I6C2-F1
#
_cell.length_a   1.000
_cell.length_b   1.000
_cell.length_c   1.000
_cell.angle_alpha   90.00
_cell.angle_beta   90.00
_cell.angle_gamma   90.00
#
_symmetry.space_group_name_H-M   'P 1'
#
loop_
_entity.id
_entity.type
_entity.pdbx_description
1 polymer ?
#
loop_
_entity_poly.entity_id
_entity_poly.type
_entity_poly.pdbx_seq_one_letter_code
_entity_poly.pdbx_strand_id
1 'polypeptide(L)'
;MPNFRPSATVKSQGFFFQPGPVFSSDRNAAHRLYTGLFGEDGFDLSLDEAKARATTTLQALFDSAMEYRDLYISLRGNDVFWEIITNQTPLYYALTCEEVKVIIKAMAKARNDYRGNSPITPLIEVITRFIELEQHTAALPPPQTFTLSVRPAAAAEADRIIAGMASNMSAMNVTSAWPPAHFTPTDLIILADREVIAYLAGVDANNTVPRQPFPRADSRNSPTLLRLHLCHMALTRHSVSSDWTLFLSPVGFLHDLNRRNWHAVAGRQTKVFSTMSRFLPYVFDALVNRDQTFAVGMLAHWLLQSRTLTKVADLVRNDPTELWTDRELMRRYATLVIVRRIPTADMTRRVHIIWYDPWMHDGAVKKQYTHSQHAITEYRRQVVEGIKEWAAENGIMIEARYYGGPVSRDGSVAGDGVKQCFAYLEGLVSGVQVLPDAEDQAAFQRLGYVRSI
;
A
#
# COMPACT_ATOMS: atom_id res chain seq x y z
N MET A 1 5.59 8.56 -32.88
CA MET A 1 6.44 7.38 -32.61
C MET A 1 7.73 7.89 -31.98
N PRO A 2 8.27 7.26 -30.94
CA PRO A 2 9.47 7.77 -30.28
C PRO A 2 10.67 7.78 -31.21
N ASN A 3 11.50 8.80 -31.07
CA ASN A 3 12.71 9.02 -31.89
C ASN A 3 13.84 8.04 -31.55
N PHE A 4 13.68 7.18 -30.54
CA PHE A 4 14.68 6.22 -30.10
C PHE A 4 14.06 4.91 -29.60
N ARG A 5 14.87 3.85 -29.55
CA ARG A 5 14.48 2.58 -28.92
C ARG A 5 14.58 2.70 -27.40
N PRO A 6 13.55 2.36 -26.60
CA PRO A 6 13.57 2.51 -25.14
C PRO A 6 14.77 1.87 -24.45
N SER A 7 15.26 0.72 -24.94
CA SER A 7 16.48 0.08 -24.42
C SER A 7 17.73 0.96 -24.47
N ALA A 8 17.76 1.98 -25.33
CA ALA A 8 18.88 2.91 -25.41
C ALA A 8 18.98 3.83 -24.18
N THR A 9 17.91 3.98 -23.38
CA THR A 9 17.93 4.85 -22.20
C THR A 9 18.71 4.26 -21.03
N VAL A 10 18.87 2.93 -21.01
CA VAL A 10 19.61 2.20 -19.96
C VAL A 10 20.96 1.67 -20.43
N LYS A 11 21.22 1.72 -21.75
CA LYS A 11 22.51 1.39 -22.35
C LYS A 11 23.45 2.58 -22.22
N SER A 12 24.19 2.61 -21.11
CA SER A 12 25.22 3.61 -20.79
C SER A 12 26.60 2.96 -20.64
N GLN A 13 27.64 3.80 -20.62
CA GLN A 13 29.00 3.34 -20.40
C GLN A 13 29.12 2.65 -19.03
N GLY A 14 29.90 1.57 -18.95
CA GLY A 14 30.05 0.78 -17.71
C GLY A 14 29.11 -0.42 -17.57
N PHE A 15 28.20 -0.62 -18.53
CA PHE A 15 27.25 -1.72 -18.58
C PHE A 15 27.35 -2.48 -19.91
N PHE A 16 27.27 -3.81 -19.86
CA PHE A 16 27.19 -4.67 -21.03
C PHE A 16 25.90 -5.47 -21.01
N PHE A 17 25.02 -5.21 -21.98
CA PHE A 17 23.79 -5.97 -22.18
C PHE A 17 23.96 -6.94 -23.33
N GLN A 18 23.63 -8.21 -23.09
CA GLN A 18 23.60 -9.23 -24.13
C GLN A 18 22.63 -8.85 -25.27
N PRO A 19 22.84 -9.34 -26.50
CA PRO A 19 21.89 -9.14 -27.60
C PRO A 19 20.50 -9.64 -27.22
N GLY A 20 19.47 -8.81 -27.44
CA GLY A 20 18.08 -9.15 -27.14
C GLY A 20 17.35 -8.08 -26.31
N PRO A 21 16.16 -8.41 -25.78
CA PRO A 21 15.44 -7.52 -24.86
C PRO A 21 16.21 -7.36 -23.55
N VAL A 22 16.30 -6.12 -23.05
CA VAL A 22 17.01 -5.82 -21.79
C VAL A 22 16.26 -6.35 -20.57
N PHE A 23 14.95 -6.07 -20.48
CA PHE A 23 14.15 -6.43 -19.31
C PHE A 23 13.12 -7.54 -19.57
N SER A 24 12.41 -7.49 -20.70
CA SER A 24 11.40 -8.51 -21.05
C SER A 24 11.18 -8.60 -22.55
N SER A 25 10.89 -9.81 -23.04
CA SER A 25 10.43 -10.06 -24.41
C SER A 25 8.94 -9.74 -24.59
N ASP A 26 8.15 -9.75 -23.50
CA ASP A 26 6.77 -9.28 -23.52
C ASP A 26 6.76 -7.75 -23.69
N ARG A 27 6.16 -7.30 -24.78
CA ARG A 27 6.07 -5.90 -25.17
C ARG A 27 5.34 -5.05 -24.13
N ASN A 28 4.30 -5.59 -23.48
CA ASN A 28 3.53 -4.88 -22.47
C ASN A 28 4.32 -4.76 -21.17
N ALA A 29 4.96 -5.84 -20.72
CA ALA A 29 5.86 -5.79 -19.57
C ALA A 29 7.03 -4.83 -19.82
N ALA A 30 7.71 -4.95 -20.96
CA ALA A 30 8.81 -4.07 -21.32
C ALA A 30 8.37 -2.59 -21.33
N HIS A 31 7.22 -2.28 -21.93
CA HIS A 31 6.66 -0.94 -21.92
C HIS A 31 6.49 -0.42 -20.49
N ARG A 32 5.83 -1.16 -19.60
CA ARG A 32 5.66 -0.76 -18.19
C ARG A 32 6.99 -0.51 -17.49
N LEU A 33 7.97 -1.38 -17.65
CA LEU A 33 9.29 -1.27 -17.03
C LEU A 33 10.00 0.01 -17.47
N TYR A 34 10.01 0.32 -18.78
CA TYR A 34 10.62 1.55 -19.28
C TYR A 34 9.84 2.81 -18.84
N THR A 35 8.50 2.76 -18.87
CA THR A 35 7.64 3.84 -18.36
C THR A 35 7.89 4.10 -16.87
N GLY A 36 8.17 3.06 -16.08
CA GLY A 36 8.57 3.19 -14.68
C GLY A 36 9.87 3.95 -14.45
N LEU A 37 10.81 3.86 -15.40
CA LEU A 37 12.13 4.49 -15.30
C LEU A 37 12.15 5.96 -15.73
N PHE A 38 11.42 6.33 -16.79
CA PHE A 38 11.53 7.68 -17.37
C PHE A 38 10.20 8.39 -17.65
N GLY A 39 9.05 7.73 -17.41
CA GLY A 39 7.71 8.27 -17.59
C GLY A 39 7.01 7.92 -18.90
N GLU A 40 5.69 8.05 -18.93
CA GLU A 40 4.88 7.89 -20.15
C GLU A 40 5.19 8.94 -21.20
N ASP A 41 5.55 10.15 -20.76
CA ASP A 41 6.00 11.27 -21.57
C ASP A 41 7.43 11.09 -22.09
N GLY A 42 8.14 10.04 -21.65
CA GLY A 42 9.53 9.82 -22.03
C GLY A 42 9.76 9.62 -23.53
N PHE A 43 8.70 9.31 -24.28
CA PHE A 43 8.75 9.20 -25.74
C PHE A 43 8.76 10.56 -26.45
N ASP A 44 8.36 11.63 -25.76
CA ASP A 44 8.38 13.01 -26.24
C ASP A 44 9.71 13.71 -25.89
N LEU A 45 10.53 13.09 -25.03
CA LEU A 45 11.85 13.58 -24.64
C LEU A 45 12.92 13.28 -25.70
N SER A 46 14.02 14.04 -25.65
CA SER A 46 15.26 13.62 -26.29
C SER A 46 15.83 12.35 -25.62
N LEU A 47 16.67 11.61 -26.34
CA LEU A 47 17.31 10.41 -25.79
C LEU A 47 18.14 10.74 -24.53
N ASP A 48 18.80 11.89 -24.50
CA ASP A 48 19.67 12.28 -23.38
C ASP A 48 18.86 12.64 -22.13
N GLU A 49 17.72 13.32 -22.28
CA GLU A 49 16.77 13.57 -21.19
C GLU A 49 16.16 12.27 -20.66
N ALA A 50 15.75 11.36 -21.54
CA ALA A 50 15.22 10.06 -21.16
C ALA A 50 16.29 9.20 -20.44
N LYS A 51 17.55 9.25 -20.89
CA LYS A 51 18.70 8.63 -20.20
C LYS A 51 18.94 9.23 -18.82
N ALA A 52 18.89 10.55 -18.70
CA ALA A 52 19.11 11.23 -17.42
C ALA A 52 18.02 10.85 -16.40
N ARG A 53 16.74 10.83 -16.82
CA ARG A 53 15.64 10.35 -15.97
C ARG A 53 15.80 8.89 -15.59
N ALA A 54 16.08 8.01 -16.55
CA ALA A 54 16.27 6.59 -16.27
C ALA A 54 17.45 6.35 -15.31
N THR A 55 18.57 7.05 -15.51
CA THR A 55 19.76 6.97 -14.64
C THR A 55 19.42 7.39 -13.22
N THR A 56 18.69 8.50 -13.05
CA THR A 56 18.24 9.01 -11.74
C THR A 56 17.33 8.01 -11.04
N THR A 57 16.33 7.47 -11.75
CA THR A 57 15.40 6.47 -11.19
C THR A 57 16.10 5.16 -10.83
N LEU A 58 17.03 4.70 -11.67
CA LEU A 58 17.85 3.52 -11.38
C LEU A 58 18.72 3.75 -10.15
N GLN A 59 19.38 4.89 -10.05
CA GLN A 59 20.19 5.22 -8.89
C GLN A 59 19.34 5.23 -7.62
N ALA A 60 18.16 5.87 -7.64
CA ALA A 60 17.24 5.87 -6.52
C ALA A 60 16.76 4.46 -6.11
N LEU A 61 16.53 3.55 -7.06
CA LEU A 61 16.20 2.15 -6.79
C LEU A 61 17.32 1.44 -6.03
N PHE A 62 18.57 1.58 -6.48
CA PHE A 62 19.73 0.95 -5.85
C PHE A 62 20.09 1.61 -4.50
N ASP A 63 19.99 2.93 -4.39
CA ASP A 63 20.17 3.66 -3.14
C ASP A 63 19.15 3.19 -2.09
N SER A 64 17.88 3.05 -2.49
CA SER A 64 16.82 2.48 -1.65
C SER A 64 17.16 1.04 -1.22
N ALA A 65 17.61 0.19 -2.15
CA ALA A 65 18.04 -1.17 -1.80
C ALA A 65 19.20 -1.21 -0.79
N MET A 66 20.16 -0.27 -0.92
CA MET A 66 21.31 -0.16 -0.02
C MET A 66 20.95 0.43 1.35
N GLU A 67 19.94 1.31 1.43
CA GLU A 67 19.41 1.80 2.69
C GLU A 67 18.81 0.67 3.52
N TYR A 68 18.10 -0.27 2.87
CA TYR A 68 17.50 -1.43 3.52
C TYR A 68 18.40 -2.68 3.51
N ARG A 69 19.73 -2.53 3.44
CA ARG A 69 20.68 -3.65 3.28
C ARG A 69 20.60 -4.70 4.40
N ASP A 70 20.35 -4.32 5.66
CA ASP A 70 20.35 -5.29 6.76
C ASP A 70 19.10 -6.17 6.67
N LEU A 71 17.98 -5.61 6.21
CA LEU A 71 16.77 -6.35 5.86
C LEU A 71 17.01 -7.25 4.65
N TYR A 72 17.71 -6.78 3.61
CA TYR A 72 18.09 -7.64 2.47
C TYR A 72 18.86 -8.87 2.94
N ILE A 73 19.89 -8.66 3.78
CA ILE A 73 20.69 -9.74 4.36
C ILE A 73 19.79 -10.67 5.16
N SER A 74 19.00 -10.14 6.10
CA SER A 74 18.15 -10.92 7.00
C SER A 74 17.11 -11.77 6.26
N LEU A 75 16.53 -11.22 5.20
CA LEU A 75 15.50 -11.86 4.38
C LEU A 75 16.04 -12.63 3.18
N ARG A 76 17.36 -12.60 2.94
CA ARG A 76 17.99 -13.20 1.76
C ARG A 76 17.34 -12.75 0.43
N GLY A 77 16.92 -11.49 0.37
CA GLY A 77 16.26 -10.93 -0.81
C GLY A 77 14.88 -11.53 -1.14
N ASN A 78 14.12 -11.98 -0.13
CA ASN A 78 12.71 -12.38 -0.25
C ASN A 78 11.83 -11.23 -0.81
N ASP A 79 10.65 -11.58 -1.33
CA ASP A 79 9.67 -10.67 -1.93
C ASP A 79 9.24 -9.50 -1.03
N VAL A 80 9.19 -9.68 0.30
CA VAL A 80 8.92 -8.59 1.26
C VAL A 80 9.93 -7.45 1.14
N PHE A 81 11.22 -7.77 0.95
CA PHE A 81 12.24 -6.74 0.70
C PHE A 81 11.94 -5.98 -0.59
N TRP A 82 11.63 -6.68 -1.67
CA TRP A 82 11.33 -6.06 -2.96
C TRP A 82 10.08 -5.19 -2.91
N GLU A 83 9.05 -5.60 -2.16
CA GLU A 83 7.87 -4.77 -1.93
C GLU A 83 8.19 -3.45 -1.23
N ILE A 84 9.07 -3.47 -0.23
CA ILE A 84 9.53 -2.25 0.46
C ILE A 84 10.27 -1.35 -0.53
N ILE A 85 11.24 -1.88 -1.30
CA ILE A 85 11.98 -1.09 -2.28
C ILE A 85 11.06 -0.46 -3.33
N THR A 86 10.09 -1.22 -3.82
CA THR A 86 9.08 -0.72 -4.78
C THR A 86 8.24 0.42 -4.18
N ASN A 87 7.84 0.33 -2.91
CA ASN A 87 7.03 1.35 -2.26
C ASN A 87 7.83 2.62 -1.95
N GLN A 88 9.09 2.47 -1.53
CA GLN A 88 9.94 3.60 -1.12
C GLN A 88 10.48 4.40 -2.31
N THR A 89 10.65 3.77 -3.46
CA THR A 89 11.30 4.43 -4.59
C THR A 89 10.30 5.33 -5.36
N PRO A 90 10.68 6.58 -5.71
CA PRO A 90 9.84 7.46 -6.54
C PRO A 90 9.91 7.04 -8.02
N LEU A 91 9.10 6.05 -8.39
CA LEU A 91 8.98 5.60 -9.78
C LEU A 91 8.06 6.53 -10.58
N TYR A 92 8.24 6.59 -11.90
CA TYR A 92 7.37 7.37 -12.79
C TYR A 92 6.06 6.63 -13.11
N TYR A 93 6.03 5.31 -12.89
CA TYR A 93 4.88 4.43 -13.10
C TYR A 93 4.82 3.38 -11.98
N ALA A 94 3.61 2.96 -11.60
CA ALA A 94 3.44 1.97 -10.54
C ALA A 94 3.83 0.55 -11.03
N LEU A 95 5.01 0.10 -10.65
CA LEU A 95 5.54 -1.24 -10.91
C LEU A 95 5.19 -2.22 -9.78
N THR A 96 5.15 -3.52 -10.09
CA THR A 96 5.15 -4.57 -9.06
C THR A 96 6.56 -4.80 -8.47
N CYS A 97 6.64 -5.51 -7.34
CA CYS A 97 7.92 -5.93 -6.76
C CYS A 97 8.73 -6.82 -7.72
N GLU A 98 8.08 -7.75 -8.41
CA GLU A 98 8.71 -8.59 -9.44
C GLU A 98 9.25 -7.77 -10.61
N GLU A 99 8.51 -6.73 -11.05
CA GLU A 99 8.96 -5.82 -12.10
C GLU A 99 10.21 -5.03 -11.66
N VAL A 100 10.25 -4.55 -10.41
CA VAL A 100 11.43 -3.87 -9.84
C VAL A 100 12.62 -4.82 -9.70
N LYS A 101 12.40 -6.05 -9.22
CA LYS A 101 13.41 -7.10 -9.10
C LYS A 101 14.03 -7.45 -10.45
N VAL A 102 13.23 -7.52 -11.52
CA VAL A 102 13.72 -7.69 -12.90
C VAL A 102 14.65 -6.55 -13.31
N ILE A 103 14.29 -5.30 -13.05
CA ILE A 103 15.13 -4.13 -13.37
C ILE A 103 16.47 -4.23 -12.64
N ILE A 104 16.43 -4.38 -11.31
CA ILE A 104 17.64 -4.41 -10.47
C ILE A 104 18.56 -5.56 -10.88
N LYS A 105 18.03 -6.77 -11.07
CA LYS A 105 18.83 -7.93 -11.50
C LYS A 105 19.42 -7.76 -12.89
N ALA A 106 18.66 -7.21 -13.85
CA ALA A 106 19.16 -6.97 -15.19
C ALA A 106 20.32 -5.95 -15.20
N MET A 107 20.21 -4.88 -14.41
CA MET A 107 21.25 -3.86 -14.29
C MET A 107 22.51 -4.38 -13.56
N ALA A 108 22.33 -5.12 -12.46
CA ALA A 108 23.42 -5.74 -11.72
C ALA A 108 24.19 -6.75 -12.60
N LYS A 109 23.45 -7.60 -13.34
CA LYS A 109 24.06 -8.52 -14.32
C LYS A 109 24.81 -7.77 -15.40
N ALA A 110 24.21 -6.75 -16.00
CA ALA A 110 24.86 -5.98 -17.06
C ALA A 110 26.14 -5.28 -16.60
N ARG A 111 26.18 -4.84 -15.34
CA ARG A 111 27.40 -4.30 -14.72
C ARG A 111 28.45 -5.39 -14.52
N ASN A 112 28.06 -6.55 -14.00
CA ASN A 112 28.97 -7.68 -13.75
C ASN A 112 29.55 -8.28 -15.05
N ASP A 113 28.81 -8.20 -16.16
CA ASP A 113 29.24 -8.68 -17.47
C ASP A 113 30.17 -7.67 -18.20
N TYR A 114 30.26 -6.43 -17.73
CA TYR A 114 31.11 -5.41 -18.35
C TYR A 114 32.61 -5.70 -18.07
N ARG A 115 33.42 -5.66 -19.12
CA ARG A 115 34.89 -5.94 -19.08
C ARG A 115 35.76 -4.75 -19.50
N GLY A 116 35.14 -3.62 -19.86
CA GLY A 116 35.85 -2.43 -20.30
C GLY A 116 36.26 -1.50 -19.15
N ASN A 117 36.93 -0.41 -19.50
CA ASN A 117 37.16 0.71 -18.60
C ASN A 117 36.06 1.76 -18.78
N SER A 118 35.40 2.12 -17.69
CA SER A 118 34.39 3.18 -17.64
C SER A 118 34.71 4.15 -16.52
N PRO A 119 34.45 5.46 -16.69
CA PRO A 119 34.51 6.40 -15.58
C PRO A 119 33.55 5.94 -14.48
N ILE A 120 34.00 6.06 -13.24
CA ILE A 120 33.18 5.73 -12.08
C ILE A 120 32.09 6.81 -11.97
N THR A 121 30.84 6.38 -11.95
CA THR A 121 29.67 7.24 -11.76
C THR A 121 28.93 6.81 -10.50
N PRO A 122 28.12 7.67 -9.88
CA PRO A 122 27.34 7.30 -8.68
C PRO A 122 26.48 6.05 -8.89
N LEU A 123 25.85 5.91 -10.07
CA LEU A 123 25.09 4.72 -10.43
C LEU A 123 25.97 3.46 -10.47
N ILE A 124 27.18 3.54 -11.05
CA ILE A 124 28.10 2.41 -11.11
C ILE A 124 28.57 2.01 -9.72
N GLU A 125 28.87 2.97 -8.85
CA GLU A 125 29.29 2.72 -7.46
C GLU A 125 28.20 2.00 -6.67
N VAL A 126 26.97 2.51 -6.69
CA VAL A 126 25.88 1.90 -5.92
C VAL A 126 25.53 0.51 -6.42
N ILE A 127 25.53 0.28 -7.74
CA ILE A 127 25.29 -1.06 -8.31
C ILE A 127 26.41 -2.02 -7.93
N THR A 128 27.66 -1.57 -7.95
CA THR A 128 28.81 -2.41 -7.56
C THR A 128 28.70 -2.83 -6.09
N ARG A 129 28.35 -1.90 -5.20
CA ARG A 129 28.10 -2.19 -3.77
C ARG A 129 26.92 -3.14 -3.58
N PHE A 130 25.88 -3.02 -4.38
CA PHE A 130 24.75 -3.96 -4.34
C PHE A 130 25.15 -5.37 -4.80
N ILE A 131 25.98 -5.49 -5.83
CA ILE A 131 26.52 -6.80 -6.26
C ILE A 131 27.35 -7.44 -5.14
N GLU A 132 28.18 -6.66 -4.46
CA GLU A 132 28.95 -7.13 -3.29
C GLU A 132 28.01 -7.59 -2.16
N LEU A 133 26.92 -6.86 -1.91
CA LEU A 133 25.90 -7.24 -0.93
C LEU A 133 25.21 -8.58 -1.31
N GLU A 134 24.85 -8.76 -2.58
CA GLU A 134 24.25 -10.01 -3.09
C GLU A 134 25.22 -11.19 -2.93
N GLN A 135 26.50 -11.01 -3.29
CA GLN A 135 27.54 -12.01 -3.12
C GLN A 135 27.78 -12.35 -1.65
N HIS A 136 27.88 -11.34 -0.79
CA HIS A 136 28.02 -11.53 0.65
C HIS A 136 26.84 -12.32 1.21
N THR A 137 25.62 -11.94 0.85
CA THR A 137 24.39 -12.60 1.33
C THR A 137 24.29 -14.05 0.84
N ALA A 138 24.72 -14.32 -0.39
CA ALA A 138 24.77 -15.68 -0.95
C ALA A 138 25.83 -16.56 -0.28
N ALA A 139 26.91 -15.97 0.24
CA ALA A 139 27.96 -16.69 0.96
C ALA A 139 27.60 -17.00 2.43
N LEU A 140 26.54 -16.40 2.96
CA LEU A 140 26.09 -16.69 4.32
C LEU A 140 25.55 -18.13 4.42
N PRO A 141 25.74 -18.80 5.57
CA PRO A 141 25.19 -20.13 5.77
C PRO A 141 23.66 -20.13 5.57
N PRO A 142 23.09 -21.29 5.19
CA PRO A 142 21.65 -21.46 5.12
C PRO A 142 21.03 -20.96 6.43
N PRO A 143 19.90 -20.23 6.37
CA PRO A 143 19.26 -19.75 7.57
C PRO A 143 19.03 -20.93 8.52
N GLN A 144 19.62 -20.88 9.72
CA GLN A 144 19.46 -21.95 10.71
C GLN A 144 17.98 -22.02 11.09
N THR A 145 17.24 -22.93 10.46
CA THR A 145 15.94 -23.37 10.94
C THR A 145 16.23 -24.24 12.15
N PHE A 146 16.23 -23.65 13.35
CA PHE A 146 16.09 -24.45 14.55
C PHE A 146 14.75 -25.18 14.45
N THR A 147 14.81 -26.46 14.11
CA THR A 147 13.70 -27.41 14.18
C THR A 147 13.38 -27.68 15.64
N LEU A 148 12.86 -26.67 16.34
CA LEU A 148 11.93 -26.90 17.41
C LEU A 148 10.58 -27.11 16.73
N SER A 149 10.20 -28.38 16.59
CA SER A 149 8.88 -28.79 16.16
C SER A 149 7.82 -27.91 16.82
N VAL A 150 6.86 -27.44 16.03
CA VAL A 150 5.71 -26.59 16.42
C VAL A 150 5.92 -25.06 16.41
N ARG A 151 6.72 -24.48 15.50
CA ARG A 151 6.51 -23.08 15.07
C ARG A 151 6.11 -23.02 13.59
N PRO A 152 4.99 -22.36 13.22
CA PRO A 152 4.62 -22.17 11.81
C PRO A 152 5.72 -21.41 11.07
N ALA A 153 6.04 -21.83 9.85
CA ALA A 153 7.05 -21.16 9.01
C ALA A 153 6.80 -19.65 8.86
N ALA A 154 5.52 -19.24 8.84
CA ALA A 154 5.10 -17.84 8.80
C ALA A 154 5.52 -17.02 10.03
N ALA A 155 5.54 -17.62 11.23
CA ALA A 155 5.98 -16.94 12.45
C ALA A 155 7.49 -16.70 12.43
N ALA A 156 8.27 -17.68 11.97
CA ALA A 156 9.72 -17.53 11.83
C ALA A 156 10.12 -16.51 10.75
N GLU A 157 9.32 -16.38 9.69
CA GLU A 157 9.50 -15.35 8.66
C GLU A 157 9.16 -13.95 9.20
N ALA A 158 8.04 -13.80 9.91
CA ALA A 158 7.67 -12.55 10.57
C ALA A 158 8.76 -12.09 11.56
N ASP A 159 9.28 -13.00 12.39
CA ASP A 159 10.38 -12.71 13.33
C ASP A 159 11.63 -12.19 12.59
N ARG A 160 11.97 -12.78 11.42
CA ARG A 160 13.11 -12.31 10.60
C ARG A 160 12.86 -10.94 9.99
N ILE A 161 11.63 -10.66 9.55
CA ILE A 161 11.25 -9.35 9.01
C ILE A 161 11.34 -8.30 10.12
N ILE A 162 10.79 -8.58 11.30
CA ILE A 162 10.87 -7.69 12.47
C ILE A 162 12.32 -7.45 12.85
N ALA A 163 13.14 -8.50 12.95
CA ALA A 163 14.56 -8.36 13.29
C ALA A 163 15.34 -7.56 12.24
N GLY A 164 15.13 -7.83 10.95
CA GLY A 164 15.77 -7.10 9.86
C GLY A 164 15.32 -5.62 9.79
N MET A 165 14.04 -5.36 10.06
CA MET A 165 13.53 -4.00 10.18
C MET A 165 14.10 -3.30 11.41
N ALA A 166 14.10 -3.93 12.58
CA ALA A 166 14.68 -3.36 13.79
C ALA A 166 16.17 -3.00 13.59
N SER A 167 16.94 -3.85 12.89
CA SER A 167 18.33 -3.53 12.51
C SER A 167 18.41 -2.27 11.65
N ASN A 168 17.66 -2.22 10.54
CA ASN A 168 17.62 -1.04 9.67
C ASN A 168 17.12 0.21 10.42
N MET A 169 16.17 0.06 11.33
CA MET A 169 15.57 1.16 12.08
C MET A 169 16.46 1.66 13.21
N SER A 170 17.31 0.81 13.78
CA SER A 170 18.37 1.22 14.71
C SER A 170 19.35 2.17 14.02
N ALA A 171 19.66 1.92 12.73
CA ALA A 171 20.44 2.84 11.90
C ALA A 171 19.70 4.16 11.61
N MET A 172 18.37 4.19 11.77
CA MET A 172 17.50 5.37 11.65
C MET A 172 17.16 6.03 13.02
N ASN A 173 17.94 5.75 14.08
CA ASN A 173 17.73 6.30 15.44
C ASN A 173 16.38 5.92 16.07
N VAL A 174 15.95 4.67 15.91
CA VAL A 174 14.82 4.10 16.67
C VAL A 174 15.38 3.11 17.69
N THR A 175 15.34 3.48 18.96
CA THR A 175 15.98 2.74 20.06
C THR A 175 15.09 1.69 20.72
N SER A 176 13.80 1.66 20.37
CA SER A 176 12.83 0.66 20.84
C SER A 176 12.61 -0.43 19.79
N ALA A 177 12.24 -1.64 20.22
CA ALA A 177 11.77 -2.71 19.34
C ALA A 177 10.44 -2.27 18.67
N TRP A 178 10.57 -1.59 17.53
CA TRP A 178 9.48 -1.00 16.77
C TRP A 178 9.61 -1.43 15.31
N PRO A 179 8.51 -1.80 14.63
CA PRO A 179 7.14 -1.88 15.18
C PRO A 179 6.93 -3.03 16.19
N PRO A 180 5.83 -3.01 16.97
CA PRO A 180 5.48 -4.10 17.87
C PRO A 180 5.39 -5.47 17.15
N ALA A 181 5.80 -6.54 17.83
CA ALA A 181 5.97 -7.86 17.20
C ALA A 181 4.68 -8.55 16.71
N HIS A 182 3.50 -8.05 17.11
CA HIS A 182 2.22 -8.64 16.72
C HIS A 182 1.71 -8.15 15.35
N PHE A 183 2.40 -7.22 14.71
CA PHE A 183 2.10 -6.77 13.34
C PHE A 183 2.55 -7.80 12.32
N THR A 184 1.74 -7.98 11.26
CA THR A 184 2.04 -8.95 10.20
C THR A 184 3.13 -8.43 9.25
N PRO A 185 3.76 -9.31 8.44
CA PRO A 185 4.62 -8.88 7.34
C PRO A 185 4.00 -7.78 6.46
N THR A 186 2.71 -7.87 6.14
CA THR A 186 2.00 -6.86 5.35
C THR A 186 1.90 -5.51 6.06
N ASP A 187 1.62 -5.51 7.36
CA ASP A 187 1.58 -4.29 8.18
C ASP A 187 2.98 -3.67 8.28
N LEU A 188 4.00 -4.50 8.48
CA LEU A 188 5.39 -4.10 8.58
C LEU A 188 5.89 -3.41 7.30
N ILE A 189 5.49 -3.87 6.10
CA ILE A 189 5.82 -3.19 4.84
C ILE A 189 5.28 -1.75 4.81
N ILE A 190 4.10 -1.52 5.39
CA ILE A 190 3.47 -0.19 5.46
C ILE A 190 4.15 0.66 6.55
N LEU A 191 4.47 0.06 7.69
CA LEU A 191 5.13 0.73 8.81
C LEU A 191 6.60 1.06 8.53
N ALA A 192 7.25 0.32 7.62
CA ALA A 192 8.60 0.58 7.14
C ALA A 192 8.69 1.76 6.15
N ASP A 193 7.55 2.37 5.80
CA ASP A 193 7.52 3.52 4.92
C ASP A 193 8.19 4.75 5.54
N ARG A 194 9.05 5.43 4.78
CA ARG A 194 9.85 6.56 5.30
C ARG A 194 8.97 7.67 5.89
N GLU A 195 7.83 7.96 5.28
CA GLU A 195 6.90 8.96 5.82
C GLU A 195 6.27 8.46 7.11
N VAL A 196 5.89 7.18 7.19
CA VAL A 196 5.35 6.58 8.41
C VAL A 196 6.38 6.57 9.54
N ILE A 197 7.62 6.14 9.28
CA ILE A 197 8.73 6.14 10.24
C ILE A 197 9.00 7.56 10.75
N ALA A 198 9.07 8.56 9.87
CA ALA A 198 9.38 9.93 10.24
C ALA A 198 8.40 10.49 11.29
N TYR A 199 7.12 10.15 11.18
CA TYR A 199 6.08 10.64 12.07
C TYR A 199 5.81 9.71 13.27
N LEU A 200 5.87 8.39 13.09
CA LEU A 200 5.33 7.41 14.04
C LEU A 200 6.37 6.45 14.64
N ALA A 201 7.66 6.57 14.28
CA ALA A 201 8.66 5.70 14.87
C ALA A 201 8.72 5.82 16.40
N GLY A 202 8.59 4.69 17.09
CA GLY A 202 8.52 4.62 18.55
C GLY A 202 7.13 4.90 19.13
N VAL A 203 6.10 5.11 18.30
CA VAL A 203 4.71 5.16 18.76
C VAL A 203 4.20 3.75 19.00
N ASP A 204 3.59 3.52 20.16
CA ASP A 204 2.93 2.28 20.52
C ASP A 204 1.78 2.56 21.53
N ALA A 205 1.23 1.51 22.16
CA ALA A 205 0.18 1.64 23.16
C ALA A 205 0.61 2.41 24.43
N ASN A 206 1.91 2.46 24.74
CA ASN A 206 2.45 3.15 25.92
C ASN A 206 2.92 4.57 25.58
N ASN A 207 3.50 4.77 24.40
CA ASN A 207 3.91 6.05 23.86
C ASN A 207 3.03 6.43 22.67
N THR A 208 1.91 7.08 22.95
CA THR A 208 0.90 7.39 21.92
C THR A 208 1.19 8.67 21.14
N VAL A 209 2.25 9.40 21.48
CA VAL A 209 2.56 10.73 20.92
C VAL A 209 3.44 10.58 19.67
N PRO A 210 2.98 11.03 18.49
CA PRO A 210 3.80 11.08 17.29
C PRO A 210 5.06 11.95 17.47
N ARG A 211 6.13 11.61 16.75
CA ARG A 211 7.37 12.44 16.70
C ARG A 211 7.12 13.83 16.17
N GLN A 212 6.18 13.95 15.23
CA GLN A 212 5.74 15.21 14.65
C GLN A 212 4.22 15.23 14.64
N PRO A 213 3.57 16.35 15.01
CA PRO A 213 2.13 16.48 14.92
C PRO A 213 1.71 16.49 13.45
N PHE A 214 0.60 15.83 13.13
CA PHE A 214 -0.04 15.89 11.82
C PHE A 214 -1.52 16.25 11.98
N PRO A 215 -2.11 16.99 11.02
CA PRO A 215 -3.48 17.48 11.14
C PRO A 215 -4.49 16.33 11.13
N ARG A 216 -5.71 16.61 11.58
CA ARG A 216 -6.82 15.65 11.46
C ARG A 216 -7.11 15.35 9.99
N ALA A 217 -7.33 14.07 9.68
CA ALA A 217 -7.71 13.65 8.34
C ALA A 217 -9.14 14.08 7.96
N ASP A 218 -9.32 14.41 6.69
CA ASP A 218 -10.54 14.85 6.04
C ASP A 218 -10.57 14.41 4.57
N SER A 219 -11.69 14.68 3.89
CA SER A 219 -11.93 14.25 2.52
C SER A 219 -11.02 14.89 1.48
N ARG A 220 -10.20 15.89 1.84
CA ARG A 220 -9.29 16.63 0.95
C ARG A 220 -7.81 16.44 1.26
N ASN A 221 -7.44 15.85 2.40
CA ASN A 221 -6.02 15.72 2.75
C ASN A 221 -5.26 14.81 1.79
N SER A 222 -3.94 14.64 1.95
CA SER A 222 -3.20 13.69 1.13
C SER A 222 -3.51 12.22 1.52
N PRO A 223 -3.26 11.25 0.61
CA PRO A 223 -3.33 9.83 0.92
C PRO A 223 -2.42 9.41 2.06
N THR A 224 -1.23 10.01 2.12
CA THR A 224 -0.24 9.79 3.19
C THR A 224 -0.85 10.11 4.53
N LEU A 225 -1.58 11.23 4.65
CA LEU A 225 -2.20 11.58 5.92
C LEU A 225 -3.21 10.51 6.37
N LEU A 226 -4.02 9.97 5.47
CA LEU A 226 -4.95 8.87 5.80
C LEU A 226 -4.20 7.64 6.32
N ARG A 227 -3.11 7.25 5.64
CA ARG A 227 -2.25 6.14 6.06
C ARG A 227 -1.63 6.40 7.44
N LEU A 228 -1.14 7.62 7.70
CA LEU A 228 -0.59 8.01 9.00
C LEU A 228 -1.62 7.85 10.12
N HIS A 229 -2.87 8.29 9.91
CA HIS A 229 -3.94 8.10 10.90
C HIS A 229 -4.29 6.63 11.13
N LEU A 230 -4.37 5.81 10.07
CA LEU A 230 -4.61 4.37 10.20
C LEU A 230 -3.47 3.66 10.96
N CYS A 231 -2.22 4.00 10.65
CA CYS A 231 -1.04 3.45 11.33
C CYS A 231 -1.00 3.88 12.80
N HIS A 232 -1.24 5.16 13.09
CA HIS A 232 -1.26 5.68 14.46
C HIS A 232 -2.34 5.00 15.29
N MET A 233 -3.54 4.83 14.73
CA MET A 233 -4.64 4.14 15.40
C MET A 233 -4.30 2.68 15.70
N ALA A 234 -3.71 1.96 14.73
CA ALA A 234 -3.29 0.58 14.97
C ALA A 234 -2.17 0.51 16.02
N LEU A 235 -1.12 1.32 15.91
CA LEU A 235 0.01 1.30 16.85
C LEU A 235 -0.42 1.60 18.30
N THR A 236 -1.40 2.47 18.49
CA THR A 236 -1.84 2.90 19.83
C THR A 236 -2.97 2.07 20.43
N ARG A 237 -3.76 1.37 19.60
CA ARG A 237 -4.97 0.63 20.05
C ARG A 237 -4.89 -0.87 19.83
N HIS A 238 -4.08 -1.33 18.89
CA HIS A 238 -3.92 -2.75 18.62
C HIS A 238 -2.91 -3.36 19.58
N SER A 239 -3.22 -4.56 20.06
CA SER A 239 -2.43 -5.30 21.02
C SER A 239 -2.46 -6.79 20.68
N VAL A 240 -1.64 -7.59 21.36
CA VAL A 240 -1.64 -9.05 21.20
C VAL A 240 -3.01 -9.67 21.54
N SER A 241 -3.77 -9.02 22.42
CA SER A 241 -5.11 -9.45 22.85
C SER A 241 -6.25 -8.86 22.02
N SER A 242 -5.95 -8.01 21.04
CA SER A 242 -6.98 -7.46 20.16
C SER A 242 -7.57 -8.57 19.30
N ASP A 243 -8.90 -8.61 19.22
CA ASP A 243 -9.66 -9.56 18.40
C ASP A 243 -10.04 -8.97 17.04
N TRP A 244 -9.41 -7.85 16.68
CA TRP A 244 -9.60 -7.15 15.43
C TRP A 244 -8.26 -6.81 14.79
N THR A 245 -8.27 -6.66 13.47
CA THR A 245 -7.13 -6.14 12.71
C THR A 245 -7.56 -4.97 11.83
N LEU A 246 -6.66 -4.00 11.64
CA LEU A 246 -6.90 -2.84 10.78
C LEU A 246 -5.92 -2.85 9.61
N PHE A 247 -6.43 -2.81 8.39
CA PHE A 247 -5.60 -2.68 7.21
C PHE A 247 -5.02 -1.26 7.13
N LEU A 248 -3.69 -1.14 7.23
CA LEU A 248 -3.01 0.12 7.49
C LEU A 248 -2.88 1.07 6.27
N SER A 249 -3.33 0.64 5.09
CA SER A 249 -3.31 1.46 3.88
C SER A 249 -4.73 1.74 3.39
N PRO A 250 -5.07 2.98 3.05
CA PRO A 250 -6.37 3.28 2.47
C PRO A 250 -6.54 2.53 1.13
N VAL A 251 -7.74 2.01 0.88
CA VAL A 251 -8.07 1.28 -0.35
C VAL A 251 -8.75 2.25 -1.32
N GLY A 252 -7.99 2.75 -2.30
CA GLY A 252 -8.48 3.73 -3.27
C GLY A 252 -8.97 3.12 -4.58
N PHE A 253 -8.56 1.88 -4.85
CA PHE A 253 -8.72 1.23 -6.14
C PHE A 253 -9.21 -0.21 -6.00
N LEU A 254 -9.91 -0.69 -7.02
CA LEU A 254 -10.33 -2.08 -7.09
C LEU A 254 -9.17 -2.98 -7.53
N HIS A 255 -8.45 -2.57 -8.56
CA HIS A 255 -7.36 -3.34 -9.17
C HIS A 255 -6.13 -2.48 -9.45
N ASP A 256 -4.96 -3.13 -9.53
CA ASP A 256 -3.68 -2.47 -9.82
C ASP A 256 -3.66 -1.73 -11.16
N LEU A 257 -4.39 -2.23 -12.16
CA LEU A 257 -4.51 -1.57 -13.46
C LEU A 257 -5.12 -0.17 -13.33
N ASN A 258 -6.19 -0.03 -12.53
CA ASN A 258 -6.80 1.27 -12.27
C ASN A 258 -5.84 2.17 -11.50
N ARG A 259 -5.16 1.64 -10.48
CA ARG A 259 -4.14 2.39 -9.72
C ARG A 259 -3.02 2.94 -10.60
N ARG A 260 -2.57 2.14 -11.57
CA ARG A 260 -1.55 2.50 -12.57
C ARG A 260 -2.01 3.60 -13.51
N ASN A 261 -3.21 3.47 -14.08
CA ASN A 261 -3.77 4.47 -15.00
C ASN A 261 -3.87 5.85 -14.34
N TRP A 262 -4.11 5.87 -13.04
CA TRP A 262 -4.19 7.10 -12.25
C TRP A 262 -2.85 7.64 -11.79
N HIS A 263 -1.77 6.84 -11.81
CA HIS A 263 -0.50 7.19 -11.18
C HIS A 263 0.09 8.51 -11.69
N ALA A 264 0.14 8.69 -13.01
CA ALA A 264 0.67 9.92 -13.60
C ALA A 264 -0.23 11.14 -13.31
N VAL A 265 -1.55 10.94 -13.32
CA VAL A 265 -2.53 12.01 -13.15
C VAL A 265 -2.61 12.49 -11.70
N ALA A 266 -2.47 11.57 -10.75
CA ALA A 266 -2.54 11.84 -9.32
C ALA A 266 -1.15 12.18 -8.73
N GLY A 267 -0.29 12.84 -9.51
CA GLY A 267 1.03 13.27 -9.05
C GLY A 267 1.88 12.16 -8.40
N ARG A 268 1.74 10.91 -8.86
CA ARG A 268 2.44 9.71 -8.37
C ARG A 268 2.15 9.29 -6.93
N GLN A 269 1.13 9.87 -6.28
CA GLN A 269 0.75 9.47 -4.91
C GLN A 269 -0.21 8.28 -4.86
N THR A 270 -0.62 7.70 -6.00
CA THR A 270 -1.50 6.53 -6.01
C THR A 270 -0.85 5.29 -5.39
N LYS A 271 0.49 5.24 -5.28
CA LYS A 271 1.23 4.19 -4.56
C LYS A 271 0.90 4.12 -3.07
N VAL A 272 0.41 5.22 -2.49
CA VAL A 272 -0.01 5.29 -1.09
C VAL A 272 -1.37 4.60 -0.88
N PHE A 273 -2.13 4.37 -1.95
CA PHE A 273 -3.31 3.51 -1.88
C PHE A 273 -2.97 2.07 -2.16
N SER A 274 -3.70 1.24 -1.44
CA SER A 274 -3.83 -0.16 -1.74
C SER A 274 -5.02 -0.42 -2.66
N THR A 275 -5.18 -1.67 -3.03
CA THR A 275 -6.24 -2.19 -3.88
C THR A 275 -7.12 -3.17 -3.10
N MET A 276 -8.34 -3.43 -3.58
CA MET A 276 -9.16 -4.52 -3.05
C MET A 276 -8.45 -5.88 -3.16
N SER A 277 -7.70 -6.10 -4.24
CA SER A 277 -6.89 -7.31 -4.43
C SER A 277 -5.79 -7.52 -3.38
N ARG A 278 -5.40 -6.47 -2.65
CA ARG A 278 -4.46 -6.57 -1.51
C ARG A 278 -5.19 -6.63 -0.16
N PHE A 279 -6.29 -5.90 -0.04
CA PHE A 279 -7.09 -5.88 1.18
C PHE A 279 -7.78 -7.23 1.47
N LEU A 280 -8.37 -7.88 0.46
CA LEU A 280 -9.12 -9.12 0.69
C LEU A 280 -8.24 -10.31 1.10
N PRO A 281 -7.03 -10.52 0.53
CA PRO A 281 -6.09 -11.49 1.09
C PRO A 281 -5.67 -11.20 2.54
N TYR A 282 -5.50 -9.92 2.89
CA TYR A 282 -5.23 -9.51 4.28
C TYR A 282 -6.39 -9.88 5.22
N VAL A 283 -7.63 -9.67 4.79
CA VAL A 283 -8.83 -10.11 5.51
C VAL A 283 -8.85 -11.63 5.68
N PHE A 284 -8.58 -12.37 4.59
CA PHE A 284 -8.54 -13.83 4.65
C PHE A 284 -7.53 -14.32 5.68
N ASP A 285 -6.30 -13.81 5.64
CA ASP A 285 -5.26 -14.15 6.60
C ASP A 285 -5.70 -13.84 8.05
N ALA A 286 -6.25 -12.66 8.28
CA ALA A 286 -6.72 -12.25 9.60
C ALA A 286 -7.77 -13.20 10.19
N LEU A 287 -8.82 -13.50 9.43
CA LEU A 287 -9.97 -14.26 9.94
C LEU A 287 -9.71 -15.76 9.98
N VAL A 288 -8.94 -16.29 9.03
CA VAL A 288 -8.75 -17.74 8.84
C VAL A 288 -7.46 -18.23 9.49
N ASN A 289 -6.34 -17.51 9.31
CA ASN A 289 -5.04 -17.97 9.79
C ASN A 289 -4.72 -17.42 11.20
N ARG A 290 -5.24 -16.24 11.55
CA ARG A 290 -4.95 -15.54 12.80
C ARG A 290 -6.12 -15.47 13.78
N ASP A 291 -7.22 -16.15 13.47
CA ASP A 291 -8.39 -16.28 14.34
C ASP A 291 -9.05 -14.96 14.78
N GLN A 292 -8.86 -13.87 14.02
CA GLN A 292 -9.42 -12.56 14.36
C GLN A 292 -10.95 -12.57 14.22
N THR A 293 -11.66 -11.86 15.12
CA THR A 293 -13.12 -11.69 15.05
C THR A 293 -13.51 -10.86 13.83
N PHE A 294 -12.80 -9.77 13.58
CA PHE A 294 -13.05 -8.95 12.39
C PHE A 294 -11.82 -8.24 11.84
N ALA A 295 -11.85 -7.97 10.53
CA ALA A 295 -10.84 -7.18 9.83
C ALA A 295 -11.51 -5.95 9.23
N VAL A 296 -10.87 -4.79 9.36
CA VAL A 296 -11.39 -3.51 8.88
C VAL A 296 -10.50 -2.91 7.81
N GLY A 297 -11.10 -2.42 6.73
CA GLY A 297 -10.42 -1.64 5.70
C GLY A 297 -11.17 -0.33 5.44
N MET A 298 -10.41 0.76 5.33
CA MET A 298 -10.96 2.04 4.90
C MET A 298 -10.87 2.14 3.37
N LEU A 299 -12.03 2.15 2.72
CA LEU A 299 -12.14 2.45 1.29
C LEU A 299 -12.23 3.96 1.14
N ALA A 300 -11.34 4.54 0.34
CA ALA A 300 -11.21 5.99 0.17
C ALA A 300 -11.04 6.29 -1.34
N HIS A 301 -12.14 6.18 -2.07
CA HIS A 301 -12.17 6.29 -3.53
C HIS A 301 -12.30 7.74 -4.00
N TRP A 302 -11.71 8.03 -5.16
CA TRP A 302 -11.85 9.33 -5.81
C TRP A 302 -12.96 9.33 -6.84
N LEU A 303 -13.67 10.45 -6.87
CA LEU A 303 -14.66 10.75 -7.87
C LEU A 303 -14.15 11.96 -8.66
N LEU A 304 -14.25 11.92 -9.99
CA LEU A 304 -13.82 13.03 -10.82
C LEU A 304 -14.96 14.02 -11.01
N GLN A 305 -14.65 15.31 -10.90
CA GLN A 305 -15.59 16.38 -11.24
C GLN A 305 -15.64 16.62 -12.75
N SER A 306 -14.51 16.45 -13.45
CA SER A 306 -14.39 16.59 -14.90
C SER A 306 -13.88 15.29 -15.54
N ARG A 307 -14.43 14.94 -16.72
CA ARG A 307 -13.96 13.79 -17.52
C ARG A 307 -12.59 14.02 -18.14
N THR A 308 -12.10 15.26 -18.15
CA THR A 308 -10.78 15.63 -18.68
C THR A 308 -9.87 16.00 -17.52
N LEU A 309 -9.03 15.07 -17.10
CA LEU A 309 -7.91 15.36 -16.22
C LEU A 309 -6.72 15.75 -17.09
N THR A 310 -6.23 16.97 -16.91
CA THR A 310 -4.96 17.38 -17.50
C THR A 310 -3.84 16.65 -16.75
N LYS A 311 -2.95 15.97 -17.47
CA LYS A 311 -1.77 15.34 -16.86
C LYS A 311 -0.93 16.42 -16.17
N VAL A 312 -0.40 16.12 -15.00
CA VAL A 312 0.53 17.02 -14.30
C VAL A 312 1.84 17.01 -15.08
N ALA A 313 2.09 18.07 -15.85
CA ALA A 313 3.24 18.15 -16.76
C ALA A 313 4.57 18.31 -16.00
N ASP A 314 4.55 18.92 -14.81
CA ASP A 314 5.76 19.18 -14.03
C ASP A 314 5.49 19.02 -12.52
N LEU A 315 6.11 18.02 -11.90
CA LEU A 315 6.04 17.75 -10.45
C LEU A 315 7.10 18.53 -9.65
N VAL A 316 8.04 19.19 -10.33
CA VAL A 316 9.07 20.05 -9.71
C VAL A 316 8.50 21.44 -9.46
N ARG A 317 7.61 21.91 -10.33
CA ARG A 317 6.97 23.23 -10.21
C ARG A 317 5.61 23.22 -9.51
N ASN A 318 4.90 22.09 -9.50
CA ASN A 318 3.60 21.96 -8.84
C ASN A 318 3.74 21.04 -7.65
N ASP A 319 3.38 21.51 -6.45
CA ASP A 319 3.29 20.63 -5.29
C ASP A 319 2.20 19.58 -5.56
N PRO A 320 2.52 18.27 -5.56
CA PRO A 320 1.51 17.25 -5.78
C PRO A 320 0.37 17.34 -4.76
N THR A 321 0.62 17.86 -3.55
CA THR A 321 -0.41 18.11 -2.53
C THR A 321 -1.39 19.22 -2.90
N GLU A 322 -0.99 20.20 -3.74
CA GLU A 322 -1.90 21.20 -4.29
C GLU A 322 -2.94 20.54 -5.20
N LEU A 323 -2.57 19.55 -6.02
CA LEU A 323 -3.55 18.80 -6.83
C LEU A 323 -4.63 18.15 -5.97
N TRP A 324 -4.25 17.62 -4.81
CA TRP A 324 -5.17 16.92 -3.89
C TRP A 324 -6.05 17.87 -3.09
N THR A 325 -5.63 19.12 -2.94
CA THR A 325 -6.33 20.15 -2.18
C THR A 325 -7.07 21.16 -3.07
N ASP A 326 -6.74 21.21 -4.36
CA ASP A 326 -7.35 22.08 -5.37
C ASP A 326 -8.77 21.61 -5.74
N ARG A 327 -9.59 22.57 -6.15
CA ARG A 327 -11.03 22.41 -6.41
C ARG A 327 -11.34 21.49 -7.59
N GLU A 328 -10.38 21.17 -8.45
CA GLU A 328 -10.59 20.37 -9.66
C GLU A 328 -10.62 18.84 -9.41
N LEU A 329 -9.95 18.34 -8.36
CA LEU A 329 -10.07 16.96 -7.89
C LEU A 329 -11.07 16.88 -6.73
N MET A 330 -12.11 16.05 -6.83
CA MET A 330 -13.14 16.01 -5.78
C MET A 330 -12.63 15.41 -4.46
N ARG A 331 -13.37 15.75 -3.41
CA ARG A 331 -13.39 15.09 -2.10
C ARG A 331 -13.42 13.56 -2.22
N ARG A 332 -12.69 12.86 -1.35
CA ARG A 332 -12.74 11.39 -1.27
C ARG A 332 -14.07 10.90 -0.77
N TYR A 333 -14.67 9.99 -1.53
CA TYR A 333 -15.75 9.16 -1.03
C TYR A 333 -15.15 8.07 -0.14
N ALA A 334 -15.40 8.16 1.17
CA ALA A 334 -14.84 7.25 2.15
C ALA A 334 -15.93 6.40 2.82
N THR A 335 -15.61 5.13 3.00
CA THR A 335 -16.44 4.13 3.68
C THR A 335 -15.55 3.13 4.41
N LEU A 336 -16.10 2.41 5.38
CA LEU A 336 -15.41 1.26 5.99
C LEU A 336 -16.05 -0.04 5.54
N VAL A 337 -15.21 -1.01 5.21
CA VAL A 337 -15.63 -2.41 5.03
C VAL A 337 -15.08 -3.20 6.21
N ILE A 338 -15.99 -3.75 7.00
CA ILE A 338 -15.69 -4.62 8.13
C ILE A 338 -16.14 -6.03 7.74
N VAL A 339 -15.19 -6.95 7.71
CA VAL A 339 -15.48 -8.37 7.49
C VAL A 339 -15.38 -9.07 8.83
N ARG A 340 -16.51 -9.55 9.33
CA ARG A 340 -16.61 -10.21 10.63
C ARG A 340 -16.80 -11.71 10.43
N ARG A 341 -15.98 -12.51 11.10
CA ARG A 341 -16.13 -13.95 11.16
C ARG A 341 -17.36 -14.34 11.97
N ILE A 342 -18.08 -15.35 11.50
CA ILE A 342 -19.16 -16.01 12.23
C ILE A 342 -18.66 -17.38 12.69
N PRO A 343 -18.54 -17.63 14.00
CA PRO A 343 -18.15 -18.94 14.51
C PRO A 343 -19.15 -20.01 14.10
N THR A 344 -18.68 -21.16 13.63
CA THR A 344 -19.52 -22.28 13.22
C THR A 344 -18.97 -23.59 13.78
N ALA A 345 -19.88 -24.51 14.11
CA ALA A 345 -19.52 -25.85 14.59
C ALA A 345 -19.13 -26.80 13.44
N ASP A 346 -19.57 -26.52 12.21
CA ASP A 346 -19.41 -27.38 11.04
C ASP A 346 -18.15 -27.07 10.21
N MET A 347 -17.25 -26.25 10.74
CA MET A 347 -16.03 -25.76 10.06
C MET A 347 -16.31 -24.96 8.77
N THR A 348 -17.56 -24.58 8.50
CA THR A 348 -17.88 -23.72 7.36
C THR A 348 -17.41 -22.29 7.65
N ARG A 349 -16.66 -21.72 6.71
CA ARG A 349 -16.17 -20.34 6.85
C ARG A 349 -17.31 -19.38 6.53
N ARG A 350 -17.88 -18.75 7.55
CA ARG A 350 -18.97 -17.77 7.40
C ARG A 350 -18.50 -16.39 7.79
N VAL A 351 -18.96 -15.40 7.03
CA VAL A 351 -18.67 -13.99 7.31
C VAL A 351 -19.90 -13.11 7.18
N HIS A 352 -19.92 -12.03 7.97
CA HIS A 352 -20.73 -10.86 7.72
C HIS A 352 -19.89 -9.80 7.03
N ILE A 353 -20.49 -9.12 6.05
CA ILE A 353 -19.92 -7.92 5.45
C ILE A 353 -20.70 -6.72 5.99
N ILE A 354 -20.05 -5.90 6.81
CA ILE A 354 -20.64 -4.69 7.38
C ILE A 354 -19.97 -3.49 6.71
N TRP A 355 -20.74 -2.83 5.85
CA TRP A 355 -20.31 -1.66 5.09
C TRP A 355 -20.83 -0.39 5.78
N TYR A 356 -19.95 0.29 6.49
CA TYR A 356 -20.23 1.61 7.03
C TYR A 356 -20.15 2.68 5.93
N ASP A 357 -21.28 3.28 5.56
CA ASP A 357 -21.39 4.24 4.46
C ASP A 357 -22.06 5.55 4.92
N PRO A 358 -21.26 6.56 5.34
CA PRO A 358 -21.79 7.85 5.79
C PRO A 358 -22.67 8.55 4.75
N TRP A 359 -22.44 8.32 3.46
CA TRP A 359 -23.20 8.97 2.38
C TRP A 359 -24.69 8.61 2.39
N MET A 360 -25.08 7.46 2.96
CA MET A 360 -26.47 7.05 3.04
C MET A 360 -27.31 7.87 4.03
N HIS A 361 -26.70 8.35 5.12
CA HIS A 361 -27.43 8.97 6.23
C HIS A 361 -26.96 10.39 6.59
N ASP A 362 -25.73 10.78 6.23
CA ASP A 362 -25.25 12.16 6.38
C ASP A 362 -25.66 12.98 5.16
N GLY A 363 -26.71 13.78 5.31
CA GLY A 363 -27.24 14.63 4.23
C GLY A 363 -26.24 15.67 3.71
N ALA A 364 -25.29 16.11 4.54
CA ALA A 364 -24.24 17.05 4.12
C ALA A 364 -23.17 16.35 3.27
N VAL A 365 -22.78 15.12 3.65
CA VAL A 365 -21.93 14.26 2.79
C VAL A 365 -22.65 13.99 1.47
N LYS A 366 -23.91 13.56 1.50
CA LYS A 366 -24.68 13.26 0.28
C LYS A 366 -24.77 14.43 -0.70
N LYS A 367 -24.96 15.65 -0.18
CA LYS A 367 -25.01 16.89 -0.99
C LYS A 367 -23.69 17.18 -1.71
N GLN A 368 -22.55 16.73 -1.20
CA GLN A 368 -21.24 16.97 -1.83
C GLN A 368 -21.03 16.14 -3.09
N TYR A 369 -21.75 15.03 -3.23
CA TYR A 369 -21.58 14.08 -4.33
C TYR A 369 -22.80 13.99 -5.26
N THR A 370 -23.62 15.05 -5.33
CA THR A 370 -24.83 15.08 -6.16
C THR A 370 -24.56 14.80 -7.63
N HIS A 371 -23.42 15.24 -8.16
CA HIS A 371 -23.01 15.01 -9.55
C HIS A 371 -22.32 13.66 -9.79
N SER A 372 -22.02 12.91 -8.72
CA SER A 372 -21.23 11.67 -8.78
C SER A 372 -21.98 10.46 -8.21
N GLN A 373 -23.30 10.56 -8.01
CA GLN A 373 -24.11 9.48 -7.43
C GLN A 373 -24.04 8.19 -8.24
N HIS A 374 -24.05 8.29 -9.57
CA HIS A 374 -23.92 7.13 -10.45
C HIS A 374 -22.55 6.46 -10.28
N ALA A 375 -21.46 7.25 -10.23
CA ALA A 375 -20.11 6.74 -10.02
C ALA A 375 -19.94 6.09 -8.63
N ILE A 376 -20.54 6.66 -7.57
CA ILE A 376 -20.58 6.04 -6.23
C ILE A 376 -21.32 4.71 -6.27
N THR A 377 -22.50 4.68 -6.90
CA THR A 377 -23.33 3.47 -6.99
C THR A 377 -22.60 2.36 -7.75
N GLU A 378 -21.94 2.71 -8.86
CA GLU A 378 -21.18 1.77 -9.67
C GLU A 378 -19.92 1.28 -8.94
N TYR A 379 -19.19 2.17 -8.26
CA TYR A 379 -18.07 1.78 -7.40
C TYR A 379 -18.52 0.80 -6.32
N ARG A 380 -19.63 1.09 -5.63
CA ARG A 380 -20.21 0.21 -4.61
C ARG A 380 -20.53 -1.17 -5.18
N ARG A 381 -21.17 -1.22 -6.35
CA ARG A 381 -21.48 -2.47 -7.06
C ARG A 381 -20.20 -3.27 -7.33
N GLN A 382 -19.16 -2.64 -7.86
CA GLN A 382 -17.90 -3.33 -8.18
C GLN A 382 -17.17 -3.85 -6.94
N VAL A 383 -17.16 -3.11 -5.82
CA VAL A 383 -16.62 -3.62 -4.55
C VAL A 383 -17.41 -4.84 -4.07
N VAL A 384 -18.74 -4.79 -4.13
CA VAL A 384 -19.60 -5.93 -3.71
C VAL A 384 -19.31 -7.16 -4.57
N GLU A 385 -19.19 -7.00 -5.89
CA GLU A 385 -18.83 -8.12 -6.77
C GLU A 385 -17.43 -8.65 -6.45
N GLY A 386 -16.43 -7.79 -6.25
CA GLY A 386 -15.09 -8.24 -5.85
C GLY A 386 -15.05 -8.99 -4.51
N ILE A 387 -15.89 -8.61 -3.53
CA ILE A 387 -16.03 -9.35 -2.27
C ILE A 387 -16.69 -10.71 -2.50
N LYS A 388 -17.70 -10.80 -3.38
CA LYS A 388 -18.35 -12.08 -3.71
C LYS A 388 -17.39 -13.03 -4.42
N GLU A 389 -16.65 -12.53 -5.40
CA GLU A 389 -15.63 -13.29 -6.13
C GLU A 389 -14.58 -13.85 -5.17
N TRP A 390 -14.01 -12.98 -4.32
CA TRP A 390 -13.07 -13.40 -3.28
C TRP A 390 -13.65 -14.46 -2.34
N ALA A 391 -14.89 -14.27 -1.87
CA ALA A 391 -15.53 -15.22 -0.98
C ALA A 391 -15.72 -16.59 -1.66
N ALA A 392 -16.16 -16.59 -2.91
CA ALA A 392 -16.32 -17.81 -3.71
C ALA A 392 -14.99 -18.54 -3.94
N GLU A 393 -13.92 -17.81 -4.32
CA GLU A 393 -12.57 -18.36 -4.55
C GLU A 393 -11.98 -19.00 -3.29
N ASN A 394 -12.36 -18.51 -2.10
CA ASN A 394 -11.81 -18.95 -0.82
C ASN A 394 -12.74 -19.89 -0.03
N GLY A 395 -13.87 -20.30 -0.63
CA GLY A 395 -14.86 -21.18 0.02
C GLY A 395 -15.50 -20.55 1.24
N ILE A 396 -15.70 -19.23 1.23
CA ILE A 396 -16.32 -18.45 2.30
C ILE A 396 -17.77 -18.17 1.95
N MET A 397 -18.69 -18.49 2.86
CA MET A 397 -20.10 -18.13 2.76
C MET A 397 -20.33 -16.72 3.35
N ILE A 398 -20.82 -15.81 2.52
CA ILE A 398 -21.31 -14.51 2.99
C ILE A 398 -22.75 -14.73 3.50
N GLU A 399 -22.92 -14.70 4.82
CA GLU A 399 -24.22 -14.95 5.45
C GLU A 399 -25.15 -13.73 5.41
N ALA A 400 -24.58 -12.55 5.63
CA ALA A 400 -25.33 -11.30 5.62
C ALA A 400 -24.46 -10.13 5.20
N ARG A 401 -25.10 -9.15 4.56
CA ARG A 401 -24.49 -7.88 4.17
C ARG A 401 -25.29 -6.74 4.75
N TYR A 402 -24.62 -5.82 5.45
CA TYR A 402 -25.23 -4.65 6.08
C TYR A 402 -24.63 -3.39 5.49
N TYR A 403 -25.46 -2.40 5.14
CA TYR A 403 -25.01 -1.13 4.56
C TYR A 403 -25.58 0.05 5.34
N GLY A 404 -24.83 1.15 5.42
CA GLY A 404 -25.25 2.37 6.10
C GLY A 404 -24.61 2.50 7.47
N GLY A 405 -25.40 2.69 8.52
CA GLY A 405 -24.92 2.79 9.90
C GLY A 405 -24.98 4.21 10.48
N PRO A 406 -24.55 4.36 11.75
CA PRO A 406 -24.77 5.59 12.51
C PRO A 406 -23.78 6.69 12.10
N VAL A 407 -24.29 7.88 11.81
CA VAL A 407 -23.46 9.05 11.48
C VAL A 407 -23.38 9.99 12.67
N SER A 408 -22.18 10.50 12.96
CA SER A 408 -21.98 11.51 13.99
C SER A 408 -22.64 12.83 13.58
N ARG A 409 -23.27 13.51 14.55
CA ARG A 409 -23.84 14.85 14.39
C ARG A 409 -22.94 15.95 14.93
N ASP A 410 -21.77 15.60 15.47
CA ASP A 410 -20.77 16.58 15.92
C ASP A 410 -20.32 17.42 14.72
N GLY A 411 -20.40 18.75 14.83
CA GLY A 411 -19.98 19.69 13.79
C GLY A 411 -18.50 19.56 13.40
N SER A 412 -17.67 18.94 14.24
CA SER A 412 -16.26 18.66 13.92
C SER A 412 -16.06 17.49 12.94
N VAL A 413 -17.08 16.62 12.81
CA VAL A 413 -17.09 15.37 12.01
C VAL A 413 -18.12 15.41 10.88
N ALA A 414 -19.30 15.98 11.15
CA ALA A 414 -20.45 15.99 10.26
C ALA A 414 -20.13 16.66 8.92
N GLY A 415 -20.66 16.09 7.83
CA GLY A 415 -20.43 16.60 6.49
C GLY A 415 -19.04 16.28 5.92
N ASP A 416 -18.26 15.36 6.50
CA ASP A 416 -17.05 14.85 5.87
C ASP A 416 -16.97 13.32 6.02
N GLY A 417 -17.00 12.60 4.88
CA GLY A 417 -17.02 11.13 4.90
C GLY A 417 -15.77 10.49 5.48
N VAL A 418 -14.60 11.11 5.32
CA VAL A 418 -13.34 10.62 5.90
C VAL A 418 -13.36 10.79 7.41
N LYS A 419 -13.79 11.96 7.90
CA LYS A 419 -13.92 12.20 9.34
C LYS A 419 -14.93 11.26 9.99
N GLN A 420 -16.08 11.03 9.34
CA GLN A 420 -17.09 10.08 9.81
C GLN A 420 -16.49 8.66 9.92
N CYS A 421 -15.73 8.22 8.92
CA CYS A 421 -15.05 6.92 8.95
C CYS A 421 -14.03 6.83 10.09
N PHE A 422 -13.17 7.83 10.29
CA PHE A 422 -12.20 7.81 11.39
C PHE A 422 -12.88 7.84 12.77
N ALA A 423 -13.92 8.65 12.95
CA ALA A 423 -14.67 8.70 14.19
C ALA A 423 -15.36 7.36 14.52
N TYR A 424 -15.97 6.73 13.51
CA TYR A 424 -16.58 5.41 13.67
C TYR A 424 -15.52 4.34 13.97
N LEU A 425 -14.41 4.35 13.23
CA LEU A 425 -13.30 3.41 13.42
C LEU A 425 -12.68 3.54 14.81
N GLU A 426 -12.42 4.77 15.27
CA GLU A 426 -11.90 5.05 16.62
C GLU A 426 -12.84 4.51 17.70
N GLY A 427 -14.16 4.72 17.54
CA GLY A 427 -15.16 4.14 18.42
C GLY A 427 -15.10 2.61 18.43
N LEU A 428 -14.96 2.00 17.26
CA LEU A 428 -14.93 0.54 17.11
C LEU A 428 -13.71 -0.08 17.78
N VAL A 429 -12.51 0.44 17.49
CA VAL A 429 -11.26 -0.11 18.02
C VAL A 429 -11.03 0.19 19.50
N SER A 430 -11.70 1.22 20.03
CA SER A 430 -11.66 1.57 21.45
C SER A 430 -12.74 0.87 22.28
N GLY A 431 -13.61 0.06 21.65
CA GLY A 431 -14.73 -0.62 22.31
C GLY A 431 -15.90 0.28 22.73
N VAL A 432 -15.88 1.57 22.35
CA VAL A 432 -16.98 2.52 22.60
C VAL A 432 -18.17 2.22 21.66
N GLN A 433 -17.86 1.88 20.42
CA GLN A 433 -18.81 1.43 19.42
C GLN A 433 -18.71 -0.10 19.32
N VAL A 434 -19.74 -0.81 19.76
CA VAL A 434 -19.80 -2.27 19.66
C VAL A 434 -20.69 -2.67 18.49
N LEU A 435 -20.21 -3.58 17.64
CA LEU A 435 -21.04 -4.16 16.59
C LEU A 435 -22.09 -5.07 17.25
N PRO A 436 -23.37 -5.00 16.85
CA PRO A 436 -24.37 -5.92 17.37
C PRO A 436 -24.01 -7.37 17.12
N ASP A 437 -24.51 -8.28 17.96
CA ASP A 437 -24.31 -9.71 17.78
C ASP A 437 -24.67 -10.19 16.37
N ALA A 438 -24.03 -11.27 15.93
CA ALA A 438 -24.26 -11.87 14.61
C ALA A 438 -25.74 -12.06 14.28
N GLU A 439 -26.51 -12.54 15.25
CA GLU A 439 -27.90 -12.92 15.05
C GLU A 439 -28.88 -11.75 15.26
N ASP A 440 -28.45 -10.63 15.88
CA ASP A 440 -29.32 -9.50 16.21
C ASP A 440 -29.47 -8.52 15.03
N GLN A 441 -30.20 -8.95 14.00
CA GLN A 441 -30.55 -8.11 12.87
C GLN A 441 -31.31 -6.83 13.29
N ALA A 442 -32.13 -6.90 14.34
CA ALA A 442 -32.92 -5.76 14.79
C ALA A 442 -32.03 -4.66 15.37
N ALA A 443 -30.97 -5.01 16.10
CA ALA A 443 -29.96 -4.06 16.56
C ALA A 443 -29.22 -3.39 15.40
N PHE A 444 -28.84 -4.13 14.35
CA PHE A 444 -28.27 -3.53 13.15
C PHE A 444 -29.21 -2.48 12.54
N GLN A 445 -30.50 -2.79 12.42
CA GLN A 445 -31.49 -1.85 11.90
C GLN A 445 -31.67 -0.61 12.80
N ARG A 446 -31.66 -0.78 14.13
CA ARG A 446 -31.70 0.34 15.09
C ARG A 446 -30.50 1.27 14.96
N LEU A 447 -29.33 0.73 14.62
CA LEU A 447 -28.12 1.51 14.32
C LEU A 447 -28.13 2.14 12.91
N GLY A 448 -29.19 1.94 12.12
CA GLY A 448 -29.31 2.52 10.78
C GLY A 448 -28.69 1.66 9.69
N TYR A 449 -28.40 0.38 9.92
CA TYR A 449 -27.97 -0.53 8.87
C TYR A 449 -29.17 -1.15 8.13
N VAL A 450 -29.03 -1.26 6.81
CA VAL A 450 -29.96 -1.99 5.94
C VAL A 450 -29.34 -3.32 5.56
N ARG A 451 -30.05 -4.42 5.81
CA ARG A 451 -29.65 -5.76 5.38
C ARG A 451 -29.91 -5.91 3.88
N SER A 452 -28.89 -6.30 3.13
CA SER A 452 -29.05 -6.89 1.79
C SER A 452 -28.88 -8.38 1.91
N ILE A 453 -29.76 -9.12 1.24
CA ILE A 453 -29.53 -10.52 0.89
C ILE A 453 -28.52 -10.53 -0.24
#